data_AF-A0A0S8EQW4-F1
#
_entry.id   AF-A0A0S8EQW4-F1
#
_cell.length_a   1.000
_cell.length_b   1.000
_cell.length_c   1.000
_cell.angle_alpha   90.00
_cell.angle_beta   90.00
_cell.angle_gamma   90.00
#
_symmetry.space_group_name_H-M   'P 1'
#
loop_
_entity.id
_entity.type
_entity.pdbx_description
1 polymer ?
#
loop_
_entity_poly.entity_id
_entity_poly.type
_entity_poly.pdbx_seq_one_letter_code
_entity_poly.pdbx_strand_id
1 'polypeptide(L)'
;MRSHADETLCGRGWRVRSRLARALGCPVGEMTLERLAREVPEPQAAAVRLRRARLRDLAEAVRMQHLETAVLVAEVARVNRSLLLGLCPGAGETGTYRTDGTALWQPGHGLLDARR
;
A
#
# COMPACT_ATOMS: atom_id res chain seq x y z
N MET A 1 7.47 -1.82 9.57
CA MET A 1 6.92 -3.10 10.08
C MET A 1 6.09 -3.90 9.05
N ARG A 2 6.09 -3.55 7.75
CA ARG A 2 5.61 -4.43 6.67
C ARG A 2 6.84 -5.07 6.03
N SER A 3 7.16 -6.35 6.33
CA SER A 3 8.18 -7.09 5.55
C SER A 3 8.08 -8.59 5.77
N HIS A 4 8.07 -9.08 7.02
CA HIS A 4 8.22 -10.52 7.26
C HIS A 4 7.01 -11.39 6.85
N ALA A 5 5.78 -10.91 6.99
CA ALA A 5 4.60 -11.69 6.61
C ALA A 5 4.46 -11.84 5.09
N ASP A 6 4.82 -10.79 4.33
CA ASP A 6 4.71 -10.77 2.87
C ASP A 6 5.82 -11.63 2.23
N GLU A 7 7.04 -11.53 2.77
CA GLU A 7 8.22 -12.30 2.35
C GLU A 7 8.04 -13.81 2.61
N THR A 8 7.42 -14.18 3.74
CA THR A 8 7.12 -15.58 4.07
C THR A 8 5.96 -16.17 3.26
N LEU A 9 5.00 -15.35 2.80
CA LEU A 9 3.89 -15.79 1.95
C LEU A 9 4.34 -15.96 0.49
N CYS A 10 5.10 -15.02 -0.07
CA CYS A 10 5.73 -15.15 -1.39
C CYS A 10 6.66 -16.37 -1.45
N GLY A 11 7.49 -16.56 -0.42
CA GLY A 11 8.39 -17.71 -0.31
C GLY A 11 7.67 -19.06 -0.19
N ARG A 12 6.47 -19.10 0.39
CA ARG A 12 5.62 -20.31 0.42
C ARG A 12 4.93 -20.54 -0.92
N GLY A 13 4.34 -19.51 -1.52
CA GLY A 13 3.69 -19.60 -2.83
C GLY A 13 4.64 -20.06 -3.94
N TRP A 14 5.86 -19.50 -3.95
CA TRP A 14 6.90 -19.89 -4.90
C TRP A 14 7.32 -21.36 -4.73
N ARG A 15 7.47 -21.84 -3.49
CA ARG A 15 7.79 -23.25 -3.20
C ARG A 15 6.71 -24.21 -3.72
N VAL A 16 5.44 -23.90 -3.49
CA VAL A 16 4.32 -24.73 -3.97
C VAL A 16 4.26 -24.74 -5.49
N ARG A 17 4.36 -23.57 -6.14
CA ARG A 17 4.39 -23.47 -7.61
C ARG A 17 5.57 -24.25 -8.20
N SER A 18 6.76 -24.15 -7.61
CA SER A 18 7.95 -24.85 -8.07
C SER A 18 7.81 -26.37 -7.98
N ARG A 19 7.19 -26.86 -6.90
CA ARG A 19 6.93 -28.30 -6.72
C ARG A 19 5.93 -28.83 -7.75
N LEU A 20 4.86 -28.07 -8.01
CA LEU A 20 3.86 -28.41 -9.02
C LEU A 20 4.46 -28.37 -10.43
N ALA A 21 5.26 -27.36 -10.74
CA ALA A 21 5.94 -27.22 -12.03
C ALA A 21 6.85 -28.42 -12.33
N ARG A 22 7.62 -28.85 -11.33
CA ARG A 22 8.44 -30.06 -11.44
C ARG A 22 7.60 -31.32 -11.65
N ALA A 23 6.48 -31.46 -10.94
CA ALA A 23 5.61 -32.63 -11.07
C ALA A 23 4.92 -32.70 -12.46
N LEU A 24 4.61 -31.55 -13.05
CA LEU A 24 3.97 -31.43 -14.36
C LEU A 24 4.96 -31.25 -15.52
N GLY A 25 6.27 -31.33 -15.25
CA GLY A 25 7.31 -31.23 -16.27
C GLY A 25 7.36 -29.89 -17.00
N CYS A 26 6.89 -28.79 -16.40
CA CYS A 26 6.90 -27.47 -17.02
C CYS A 26 7.81 -26.47 -16.27
N PRO A 27 8.29 -25.41 -16.93
CA PRO A 27 8.98 -24.32 -16.26
C PRO A 27 8.11 -23.66 -15.17
N VAL A 28 8.72 -23.20 -14.07
CA VAL A 28 7.99 -22.56 -12.96
C VAL A 28 7.26 -21.28 -13.40
N GLY A 29 7.82 -20.56 -14.38
CA GLY A 29 7.19 -19.38 -14.98
C GLY A 29 5.89 -19.71 -15.72
N GLU A 30 5.81 -20.89 -16.33
CA GLU A 30 4.63 -21.34 -17.10
C GLU A 30 3.58 -22.07 -16.26
N MET A 31 3.89 -22.38 -15.00
CA MET A 31 2.94 -22.98 -14.09
C MET A 31 1.81 -21.99 -13.77
N THR A 32 0.60 -22.29 -14.20
CA THR A 32 -0.60 -21.49 -13.90
C THR A 32 -1.70 -22.37 -13.32
N LEU A 33 -2.62 -21.78 -12.55
CA LEU A 33 -3.80 -22.52 -12.08
C LEU A 33 -4.67 -23.02 -13.24
N GLU A 34 -4.62 -22.35 -14.39
CA GLU A 34 -5.29 -22.81 -15.60
C GLU A 34 -4.67 -24.07 -16.18
N ARG A 35 -3.33 -24.08 -16.29
CA ARG A 35 -2.59 -25.27 -16.72
C ARG A 35 -2.84 -26.41 -15.75
N LEU A 36 -2.73 -26.16 -14.44
CA LEU A 36 -3.01 -27.15 -13.42
C LEU A 36 -4.41 -27.76 -13.58
N ALA A 37 -5.43 -26.95 -13.87
CA ALA A 37 -6.79 -27.43 -14.09
C ALA A 37 -6.96 -28.27 -15.37
N ARG A 38 -6.05 -28.20 -16.35
CA ARG A 38 -6.06 -29.04 -17.55
C ARG A 38 -5.37 -30.39 -17.31
N GLU A 39 -4.37 -30.42 -16.43
CA GLU A 39 -3.55 -31.61 -16.15
C GLU A 39 -4.15 -32.51 -15.07
N VAL A 40 -5.13 -32.03 -14.31
CA VAL A 40 -5.80 -32.83 -13.26
C VAL A 40 -7.17 -33.33 -13.74
N PRO A 41 -7.61 -34.52 -13.30
CA PRO A 41 -8.95 -35.02 -13.62
C PRO A 41 -10.05 -34.15 -13.01
N GLU A 42 -11.25 -34.23 -13.58
CA GLU A 42 -12.48 -33.80 -12.89
C GLU A 42 -12.74 -34.77 -11.73
N PRO A 43 -13.11 -34.36 -10.50
CA PRO A 43 -13.61 -33.06 -10.01
C PRO A 43 -12.55 -32.07 -9.50
N GLN A 44 -11.27 -32.45 -9.47
CA GLN A 44 -10.21 -31.60 -8.96
C GLN A 44 -10.02 -30.36 -9.85
N ALA A 45 -10.16 -30.52 -11.16
CA ALA A 45 -10.11 -29.41 -12.11
C ALA A 45 -11.20 -28.35 -11.83
N ALA A 46 -12.45 -28.78 -11.58
CA ALA A 46 -13.52 -27.88 -11.15
C ALA A 46 -13.18 -27.12 -9.85
N ALA A 47 -12.61 -27.80 -8.85
CA ALA A 47 -12.21 -27.17 -7.60
C ALA A 47 -11.08 -26.13 -7.81
N VAL A 48 -10.13 -26.40 -8.72
CA VAL A 48 -9.07 -25.45 -9.07
C VAL A 48 -9.66 -24.22 -9.78
N ARG A 49 -10.58 -24.41 -10.72
CA ARG A 49 -11.27 -23.30 -11.41
C ARG A 49 -12.05 -22.42 -10.43
N LEU A 50 -12.79 -23.04 -9.50
CA LEU A 50 -13.54 -22.31 -8.47
C LEU A 50 -12.61 -21.49 -7.56
N ARG A 51 -11.50 -22.08 -7.09
CA ARG A 51 -10.52 -21.36 -6.26
C ARG A 51 -9.85 -20.23 -7.03
N ARG A 52 -9.55 -20.42 -8.32
CA ARG A 52 -9.00 -19.36 -9.19
C ARG A 52 -9.97 -18.19 -9.30
N ALA A 53 -11.26 -18.44 -9.53
CA ALA A 53 -12.28 -17.39 -9.60
C ALA A 53 -12.31 -16.58 -8.30
N ARG A 54 -12.39 -17.27 -7.15
CA ARG A 54 -12.37 -16.62 -5.83
C ARG A 54 -11.11 -15.79 -5.59
N LEU A 55 -9.93 -16.29 -5.98
CA LEU A 55 -8.69 -15.53 -5.85
C LEU A 55 -8.71 -14.24 -6.69
N ARG A 56 -9.27 -14.29 -7.89
CA ARG A 56 -9.43 -13.11 -8.75
C ARG A 56 -10.35 -12.09 -8.09
N ASP A 57 -11.49 -12.54 -7.59
CA ASP A 57 -12.49 -11.65 -6.99
C ASP A 57 -11.93 -10.99 -5.70
N LEU A 58 -11.21 -11.76 -4.87
CA LEU A 58 -10.54 -11.22 -3.69
C LEU A 58 -9.42 -10.23 -4.03
N ALA A 59 -8.60 -10.53 -5.04
CA ALA A 59 -7.54 -9.63 -5.48
C ALA A 59 -8.12 -8.30 -5.99
N GLU A 60 -9.23 -8.37 -6.71
CA GLU A 60 -9.93 -7.20 -7.21
C GLU A 60 -10.54 -6.37 -6.06
N ALA A 61 -11.16 -7.03 -5.08
CA ALA A 61 -11.69 -6.35 -3.90
C ALA A 61 -10.58 -5.62 -3.11
N VAL A 62 -9.43 -6.27 -2.90
CA VAL A 62 -8.27 -5.65 -2.24
C VAL A 62 -7.74 -4.46 -3.05
N ARG A 63 -7.67 -4.58 -4.38
CA ARG A 63 -7.25 -3.49 -5.27
C ARG A 63 -8.16 -2.28 -5.14
N MET A 64 -9.47 -2.50 -5.15
CA MET A 64 -10.47 -1.43 -4.98
C MET A 64 -10.35 -0.75 -3.62
N GLN A 65 -10.28 -1.52 -2.54
CA GLN A 65 -10.12 -0.98 -1.19
C GLN A 65 -8.81 -0.17 -1.05
N HIS A 66 -7.73 -0.62 -1.69
CA HIS A 66 -6.47 0.11 -1.69
C HIS A 66 -6.59 1.47 -2.40
N LEU A 67 -7.26 1.51 -3.55
CA LEU A 67 -7.49 2.76 -4.28
C LEU A 67 -8.38 3.73 -3.49
N GLU A 68 -9.46 3.25 -2.89
CA GLU A 68 -10.33 4.06 -2.03
C GLU A 68 -9.54 4.66 -0.86
N THR A 69 -8.73 3.84 -0.20
CA THR A 69 -7.88 4.29 0.91
C THR A 69 -6.86 5.34 0.44
N ALA A 70 -6.25 5.15 -0.74
CA ALA A 70 -5.31 6.10 -1.31
C ALA A 70 -5.95 7.46 -1.60
N VAL A 71 -7.20 7.46 -2.10
CA VAL A 71 -7.98 8.69 -2.31
C VAL A 71 -8.23 9.40 -0.99
N LEU A 72 -8.68 8.70 0.06
CA LEU A 72 -8.92 9.30 1.37
C LEU A 72 -7.65 9.94 1.96
N VAL A 73 -6.50 9.25 1.86
CA VAL A 73 -5.22 9.78 2.33
C VAL A 73 -4.82 11.03 1.55
N ALA A 74 -5.01 11.03 0.23
CA ALA A 74 -4.73 12.20 -0.61
C ALA A 74 -5.62 13.39 -0.24
N GLU A 75 -6.90 13.16 0.01
CA GLU A 75 -7.84 14.20 0.43
C GLU A 75 -7.50 14.77 1.81
N VAL A 76 -7.16 13.91 2.79
CA VAL A 76 -6.70 14.38 4.10
C VAL A 76 -5.42 15.21 3.96
N ALA A 77 -4.46 14.77 3.13
CA ALA A 77 -3.24 15.54 2.88
C ALA A 77 -3.53 16.91 2.24
N ARG A 78 -4.50 16.96 1.30
CA ARG A 78 -4.94 18.20 0.65
C ARG A 78 -5.59 19.15 1.65
N VAL A 79 -6.53 18.65 2.46
CA VAL A 79 -7.20 19.45 3.50
C VAL A 79 -6.20 19.96 4.53
N ASN A 80 -5.30 19.11 5.02
CA ASN A 80 -4.27 19.51 5.98
C ASN A 80 -3.38 20.61 5.41
N ARG A 81 -2.99 20.51 4.13
CA ARG A 81 -2.24 21.56 3.45
C ARG A 81 -3.02 22.88 3.39
N SER A 82 -4.29 22.84 3.01
CA SER A 82 -5.14 24.03 2.96
C SER A 82 -5.32 24.66 4.34
N LEU A 83 -5.51 23.85 5.39
CA LEU A 83 -5.61 24.33 6.76
C LEU A 83 -4.31 24.99 7.21
N LEU A 84 -3.16 24.37 6.96
CA LEU A 84 -1.86 24.96 7.29
C LEU A 84 -1.63 26.28 6.55
N LEU A 85 -2.00 26.37 5.27
CA LEU A 85 -1.90 27.62 4.51
C LEU A 85 -2.83 28.71 5.04
N GLY A 86 -4.05 28.35 5.46
CA GLY A 86 -5.03 29.30 6.01
C GLY A 86 -4.73 29.75 7.44
N LEU A 87 -4.21 28.85 8.29
CA LEU A 87 -3.85 29.14 9.68
C LEU A 87 -2.47 29.79 9.79
N CYS A 88 -1.60 29.59 8.81
CA CYS A 88 -0.28 30.22 8.73
C CYS A 88 -0.15 31.03 7.43
N PRO A 89 -0.91 32.14 7.29
CA PRO A 89 -0.71 33.08 6.19
C PRO A 89 0.65 33.76 6.42
N GLY A 90 1.71 33.17 5.87
CA GLY A 90 3.09 33.60 6.11
C GLY A 90 3.92 32.60 6.90
N ALA A 91 3.88 31.30 6.57
CA ALA A 91 4.76 30.25 7.10
C ALA A 91 6.29 30.48 6.91
N GLY A 92 6.71 31.71 6.62
CA GLY A 92 8.08 32.20 6.68
C GLY A 92 8.32 33.22 7.80
N GLU A 93 7.34 33.83 8.46
CA GLU A 93 7.61 34.93 9.41
C GLU A 93 7.45 34.47 10.86
N THR A 94 8.56 34.01 11.45
CA THR A 94 8.66 33.76 12.90
C THR A 94 9.18 35.01 13.59
N GLY A 95 8.30 35.71 14.30
CA GLY A 95 8.69 36.82 15.18
C GLY A 95 9.30 36.27 16.47
N THR A 96 10.59 36.53 16.71
CA THR A 96 11.22 36.26 18.01
C THR A 96 11.19 37.54 18.85
N TYR A 97 10.61 37.45 20.05
CA TYR A 97 10.67 38.51 21.05
C TYR A 97 12.02 38.40 21.78
N ARG A 98 12.83 39.45 21.70
CA ARG A 98 14.05 39.58 22.52
C ARG A 98 13.67 39.95 23.95
N THR A 99 14.57 39.68 24.90
CA THR A 99 14.40 40.02 26.33
C THR A 99 14.31 41.53 26.59
N ASP A 100 14.59 42.37 25.60
CA ASP A 100 14.42 43.82 25.62
C ASP A 100 13.06 44.30 25.03
N GLY A 101 12.16 43.37 24.68
CA GLY A 101 10.84 43.68 24.12
C GLY A 101 10.84 44.08 22.64
N THR A 102 11.98 44.03 21.95
CA THR A 102 12.05 44.35 20.53
C THR A 102 11.67 43.14 19.67
N ALA A 103 10.81 43.36 18.67
CA ALA A 103 10.39 42.34 17.71
C ALA A 103 11.36 42.31 16.52
N LEU A 104 12.07 41.19 16.33
CA LEU A 104 12.89 40.97 15.16
C LEU A 104 12.13 40.07 14.17
N TRP A 105 11.85 40.61 12.99
CA TRP A 105 11.21 39.89 11.90
C TRP A 105 12.28 39.16 11.07
N GLN A 106 12.26 37.83 11.08
CA GLN A 106 13.09 37.02 10.19
C GLN A 106 12.21 36.25 9.21
N PRO A 107 12.34 36.47 7.88
CA PRO A 107 11.69 35.67 6.87
C PRO A 107 12.49 34.37 6.67
N GLY A 108 11.85 33.23 6.85
CA GLY A 108 12.44 31.91 6.74
C GLY A 108 11.47 30.77 7.04
N HIS A 109 11.05 30.55 8.29
CA HIS A 109 10.45 29.27 8.70
C HIS A 109 9.42 29.44 9.83
N GLY A 110 8.15 29.11 9.57
CA GLY A 110 7.09 29.05 10.59
C GLY A 110 7.26 27.85 11.51
N LEU A 111 7.46 28.07 12.81
CA LEU A 111 7.49 27.02 13.83
C LEU A 111 6.10 26.96 14.50
N LEU A 112 5.40 25.84 14.34
CA LEU A 112 4.13 25.56 15.04
C LEU A 112 4.41 24.63 16.22
N ASP A 113 4.20 25.11 17.46
CA ASP A 113 4.15 24.24 18.63
C ASP A 113 2.71 23.69 18.78
N ALA A 114 2.55 22.39 18.60
CA ALA A 114 1.27 21.69 18.65
C ALA A 114 1.00 21.02 20.00
N ARG A 115 1.78 21.33 21.05
CA ARG A 115 1.56 20.78 22.40
C ARG A 115 0.66 21.71 23.21
N ARG A 116 -0.47 21.18 23.66
CA ARG A 116 -1.22 21.68 24.81
C ARG A 116 -1.47 20.54 25.77
#